data_AF-A0A392MA19-F1
#
_entry.id   AF-A0A392MA19-F1
#
_cell.length_a   1.000
_cell.length_b   1.000
_cell.length_c   1.000
_cell.angle_alpha   90.00
_cell.angle_beta   90.00
_cell.angle_gamma   90.00
#
_symmetry.space_group_name_H-M   'P 1'
#
loop_
_entity.id
_entity.type
_entity.pdbx_description
1 polymer ?
#
loop_
_entity_poly.entity_id
_entity_poly.type
_entity_poly.pdbx_seq_one_letter_code
_entity_poly.pdbx_strand_id
1 'polypeptide(L)'
;MFQFFVLRDYARETLSLRWRSWMTRYYMDRYLKDQTFYKIQSQSIIDNPDQRIVDDLSSFTGTALSFSLALFNAAIDLISFSNILYGIYPPLFVVLLVYSIGGTAISVFLGRGLVTLNFLQEKKEADFRYGLVRVRENAESIAFYGGEESEMQLLLQRFKSAFENLT
;
A
#
# COMPACT_ATOMS: atom_id res chain seq x y z
N MET A 1 18.51 9.09 -28.03
CA MET A 1 17.31 8.57 -27.33
C MET A 1 17.67 7.93 -25.98
N PHE A 2 18.63 6.99 -25.92
CA PHE A 2 19.07 6.34 -24.66
C PHE A 2 19.54 7.31 -23.57
N GLN A 3 20.28 8.36 -23.93
CA GLN A 3 20.80 9.36 -22.98
C GLN A 3 19.71 10.15 -22.24
N PHE A 4 18.58 10.45 -22.90
CA PHE A 4 17.46 11.17 -22.26
C PHE A 4 16.75 10.32 -21.21
N PHE A 5 16.58 9.02 -21.47
CA PHE A 5 16.01 8.08 -20.50
C PHE A 5 16.90 7.96 -19.26
N VAL A 6 18.22 7.78 -19.47
CA VAL A 6 19.18 7.69 -18.36
C VAL A 6 19.20 8.98 -17.52
N LEU A 7 19.17 10.16 -18.14
CA LEU A 7 19.12 11.43 -17.41
C LEU A 7 17.82 11.61 -16.62
N ARG A 8 16.68 11.24 -17.20
CA ARG A 8 15.38 11.28 -16.52
C ARG A 8 15.38 10.35 -15.31
N ASP A 9 15.88 9.13 -15.48
CA ASP A 9 15.88 8.12 -14.43
C ASP A 9 16.85 8.53 -13.30
N TYR A 10 18.04 9.03 -13.65
CA TYR A 10 18.98 9.62 -12.69
C TYR A 10 18.38 10.80 -11.93
N ALA A 11 17.69 11.72 -12.61
CA ALA A 11 17.03 12.86 -11.98
C ALA A 11 15.91 12.42 -11.03
N ARG A 12 15.11 11.43 -11.42
CA ARG A 12 14.05 10.84 -10.59
C ARG A 12 14.63 10.18 -9.35
N GLU A 13 15.68 9.37 -9.48
CA GLU A 13 16.34 8.73 -8.35
C GLU A 13 16.96 9.75 -7.41
N THR A 14 17.63 10.77 -7.95
CA THR A 14 18.23 11.85 -7.16
C THR A 14 17.16 12.63 -6.38
N LEU A 15 16.03 12.94 -7.02
CA LEU A 15 14.92 13.62 -6.37
C LEU A 15 14.29 12.75 -5.27
N SER A 16 14.11 11.45 -5.54
CA SER A 16 13.63 10.48 -4.55
C SER A 16 14.54 10.44 -3.33
N LEU A 17 15.87 10.34 -3.53
CA LEU A 17 16.84 10.31 -2.45
C LEU A 17 16.87 11.61 -1.63
N ARG A 18 16.80 12.77 -2.30
CA ARG A 18 16.74 14.08 -1.63
C ARG A 18 15.46 14.23 -0.80
N TRP A 19 14.32 13.85 -1.35
CA TRP A 19 13.05 13.89 -0.63
C TRP A 19 13.07 12.93 0.56
N ARG A 20 13.56 11.70 0.36
CA ARG A 20 13.76 10.73 1.45
C ARG A 20 14.65 11.30 2.54
N SER A 21 15.79 11.88 2.19
CA SER A 21 16.70 12.52 3.16
C SER A 21 16.02 13.62 3.97
N TRP A 22 15.23 14.47 3.30
CA TRP A 22 14.45 15.51 3.97
C TRP A 22 13.39 14.94 4.91
N MET A 23 12.61 13.95 4.46
CA MET A 23 11.59 13.27 5.28
C MET A 23 12.21 12.59 6.49
N THR A 24 13.27 11.80 6.30
CA THR A 24 13.96 11.12 7.40
C THR A 24 14.45 12.14 8.43
N ARG A 25 15.06 13.25 8.00
CA ARG A 25 15.50 14.31 8.93
C ARG A 25 14.33 14.93 9.69
N TYR A 26 13.21 15.21 9.00
CA TYR A 26 12.01 15.76 9.61
C TYR A 26 11.39 14.82 10.67
N TYR A 27 11.27 13.53 10.36
CA TYR A 27 10.72 12.55 11.30
C TYR A 27 11.68 12.23 12.44
N MET A 28 12.99 12.16 12.18
CA MET A 28 14.00 11.98 13.23
C MET A 28 14.01 13.15 14.24
N ASP A 29 13.93 14.39 13.75
CA ASP A 29 13.84 15.57 14.63
C ASP A 29 12.63 15.46 15.55
N ARG A 30 11.46 15.11 14.99
CA ARG A 30 10.22 14.94 15.75
C ARG A 30 10.27 13.74 16.71
N TYR A 31 10.94 12.66 16.33
CA TYR A 31 11.09 11.46 17.16
C TYR A 31 11.95 11.72 18.39
N LEU A 32 13.01 12.52 18.24
CA LEU A 32 13.92 12.90 19.34
C LEU A 32 13.38 14.06 20.19
N LYS A 33 12.49 14.89 19.63
CA LYS A 33 11.89 16.01 20.33
C LYS A 33 11.03 15.55 21.52
N ASP A 34 11.12 16.28 22.64
CA ASP A 34 10.29 16.12 23.84
C ASP A 34 10.23 14.67 24.39
N GLN A 35 11.33 13.92 24.22
CA GLN A 35 11.45 12.50 24.60
C GLN A 35 10.35 11.64 23.98
N THR A 36 9.90 11.97 22.77
CA THR A 36 8.80 11.28 22.09
C THR A 36 9.13 9.81 21.86
N PHE A 37 10.38 9.45 21.60
CA PHE A 37 10.84 8.06 21.55
C PHE A 37 10.46 7.26 22.81
N TYR A 38 10.63 7.85 23.99
CA TYR A 38 10.31 7.21 25.26
C TYR A 38 8.80 7.08 25.45
N LYS A 39 8.03 8.12 25.07
CA LYS A 39 6.56 8.09 25.14
C LYS A 39 5.96 7.03 24.22
N ILE A 40 6.46 6.92 22.99
CA ILE A 40 6.01 5.92 22.02
C ILE A 40 6.30 4.51 22.54
N GLN A 41 7.50 4.29 23.08
CA GLN A 41 7.88 2.99 23.65
C GLN A 41 7.10 2.65 24.92
N SER A 42 6.85 3.62 25.80
CA SER A 42 6.08 3.42 27.04
C SER A 42 4.60 3.18 26.81
N GLN A 43 4.03 3.70 25.71
CA GLN A 43 2.61 3.58 25.40
C GLN A 43 2.29 2.44 24.42
N SER A 44 3.32 1.76 23.89
CA SER A 44 3.19 0.68 22.89
C SER A 44 2.25 1.00 21.73
N ILE A 45 2.17 2.28 21.32
CA ILE A 45 1.23 2.73 20.29
C ILE A 45 1.72 2.33 18.90
N ILE A 46 3.04 2.25 18.70
CA ILE A 46 3.67 1.99 17.41
C ILE A 46 4.72 0.90 17.58
N ASP A 47 4.51 -0.25 16.93
CA ASP A 47 5.54 -1.28 16.82
C ASP A 47 6.64 -0.85 15.84
N ASN A 48 7.90 -1.01 16.28
CA ASN A 48 9.15 -0.78 15.52
C ASN A 48 9.22 0.59 14.82
N PRO A 49 9.20 1.70 15.58
CA PRO A 49 9.19 3.06 15.02
C PRO A 49 10.44 3.38 14.18
N ASP A 50 11.57 2.79 14.53
CA ASP A 50 12.84 2.87 13.78
C ASP A 50 12.71 2.24 12.40
N GLN A 51 12.12 1.03 12.32
CA GLN A 51 11.88 0.35 11.04
C GLN A 51 10.95 1.17 10.16
N ARG A 52 9.87 1.72 10.72
CA ARG A 52 8.93 2.58 9.98
C ARG A 52 9.60 3.83 9.41
N ILE A 53 10.47 4.50 10.18
CA ILE A 53 11.20 5.68 9.69
C ILE A 53 12.12 5.32 8.53
N VAL A 54 12.68 4.12 8.47
CA VAL A 54 13.60 3.70 7.41
C VAL A 54 12.85 3.14 6.20
N ASP A 55 12.07 2.08 6.41
CA ASP A 55 11.47 1.27 5.34
C ASP A 55 10.25 1.96 4.74
N ASP A 56 9.34 2.49 5.58
CA ASP A 56 8.11 3.12 5.10
C ASP A 56 8.42 4.43 4.40
N LEU A 57 9.34 5.26 4.93
CA LEU A 57 9.71 6.52 4.26
C LEU A 57 10.39 6.27 2.91
N SER A 58 11.22 5.23 2.81
CA SER A 58 11.86 4.85 1.54
C SER A 58 10.82 4.40 0.51
N SER A 59 9.90 3.52 0.92
CA SER A 59 8.85 2.99 0.04
C SER A 59 7.84 4.09 -0.34
N PHE A 60 7.47 4.94 0.61
CA PHE A 60 6.55 6.06 0.42
C PHE A 60 7.11 7.08 -0.57
N THR A 61 8.33 7.59 -0.34
CA THR A 61 8.93 8.62 -1.21
C THR A 61 9.13 8.10 -2.63
N GLY A 62 9.61 6.86 -2.78
CA GLY A 62 9.74 6.20 -4.09
C GLY A 62 8.40 6.08 -4.81
N THR A 63 7.39 5.51 -4.14
CA THR A 63 6.06 5.27 -4.74
C THR A 63 5.34 6.57 -5.05
N ALA A 64 5.33 7.52 -4.12
CA ALA A 64 4.66 8.82 -4.28
C ALA A 64 5.26 9.62 -5.43
N LEU A 65 6.60 9.67 -5.54
CA LEU A 65 7.26 10.35 -6.66
C LEU A 65 6.93 9.67 -7.99
N SER A 66 7.00 8.34 -8.02
CA SER A 66 6.69 7.53 -9.20
C SER A 66 5.27 7.78 -9.70
N PHE A 67 4.30 7.72 -8.80
CA PHE A 67 2.89 7.96 -9.08
C PHE A 67 2.65 9.40 -9.53
N SER A 68 3.27 10.38 -8.87
CA SER A 68 3.14 11.81 -9.23
C SER A 68 3.65 12.08 -10.65
N LEU A 69 4.82 11.51 -11.00
CA LEU A 69 5.37 11.64 -12.36
C LEU A 69 4.51 10.92 -13.39
N ALA A 70 3.99 9.72 -13.07
CA ALA A 70 3.10 8.99 -13.96
C ALA A 70 1.81 9.79 -14.22
N LEU A 71 1.19 10.34 -13.17
CA LEU A 71 -0.01 11.17 -13.27
C LEU A 71 0.25 12.45 -14.08
N PHE A 72 1.39 13.09 -13.86
CA PHE A 72 1.79 14.28 -14.60
C PHE A 72 1.96 14.00 -16.10
N ASN A 73 2.65 12.92 -16.46
CA ASN A 73 2.78 12.50 -17.86
C ASN A 73 1.42 12.15 -18.46
N ALA A 74 0.59 11.38 -17.75
CA ALA A 74 -0.74 11.02 -18.20
C ALA A 74 -1.63 12.25 -18.44
N ALA A 75 -1.51 13.29 -17.61
CA ALA A 75 -2.23 14.54 -17.80
C ALA A 75 -1.76 15.30 -19.06
N ILE A 76 -0.44 15.38 -19.29
CA ILE A 76 0.11 16.00 -20.51
C ILE A 76 -0.36 15.24 -21.75
N ASP A 77 -0.26 13.91 -21.73
CA ASP A 77 -0.67 13.06 -22.84
C ASP A 77 -2.17 13.23 -23.11
N LEU A 78 -3.00 13.21 -22.06
CA LEU A 78 -4.44 13.40 -22.18
C LEU A 78 -4.77 14.75 -22.82
N ILE A 79 -4.18 15.85 -22.36
CA ILE A 79 -4.41 17.18 -22.93
C ILE A 79 -3.94 17.25 -24.38
N SER A 80 -2.74 16.73 -24.66
CA SER A 80 -2.13 16.78 -25.99
C SER A 80 -2.92 15.97 -27.00
N PHE A 81 -3.24 14.70 -26.69
CA PHE A 81 -4.02 13.85 -27.57
C PHE A 81 -5.47 14.32 -27.71
N SER A 82 -6.08 14.86 -26.65
CA SER A 82 -7.42 15.46 -26.74
C SER A 82 -7.43 16.63 -27.73
N ASN A 83 -6.45 17.55 -27.64
CA ASN A 83 -6.35 18.69 -28.55
C ASN A 83 -6.10 18.24 -30.01
N ILE A 84 -5.17 17.30 -30.22
CA ILE A 84 -4.86 16.76 -31.55
C ILE A 84 -6.11 16.09 -32.15
N LEU A 85 -6.76 15.21 -31.39
CA LEU A 85 -7.89 14.44 -31.87
C LEU A 85 -9.09 15.32 -32.17
N TYR A 86 -9.37 16.30 -31.30
CA TYR A 86 -10.43 17.28 -31.53
C TYR A 86 -10.17 18.09 -32.80
N GLY A 87 -8.93 18.48 -33.06
CA GLY A 87 -8.56 19.21 -34.28
C GLY A 87 -8.75 18.40 -35.57
N ILE A 88 -8.54 17.07 -35.52
CA ILE A 88 -8.65 16.20 -36.70
C ILE A 88 -10.09 15.75 -36.93
N TYR A 89 -10.77 15.26 -35.89
CA TYR A 89 -12.11 14.70 -36.01
C TYR A 89 -12.89 14.81 -34.68
N PRO A 90 -13.59 15.94 -34.46
CA PRO A 90 -14.36 16.19 -33.24
C PRO A 90 -15.39 15.11 -32.87
N PRO A 91 -16.12 14.46 -33.81
CA PRO A 91 -17.10 13.45 -33.42
C PRO A 91 -16.47 12.22 -32.75
N LEU A 92 -15.27 11.80 -33.16
CA LEU A 92 -14.57 10.66 -32.55
C LEU A 92 -14.09 11.00 -31.14
N PHE A 93 -13.66 12.24 -30.91
CA PHE A 93 -13.32 12.71 -29.56
C PHE A 93 -14.50 12.55 -28.60
N VAL A 94 -15.71 12.95 -29.01
CA VAL A 94 -16.92 12.81 -28.18
C VAL A 94 -17.25 11.33 -27.90
N VAL A 95 -17.16 10.47 -28.92
CA VAL A 95 -17.41 9.02 -28.74
C VAL A 95 -16.41 8.41 -27.75
N LEU A 96 -15.13 8.73 -27.88
CA LEU A 96 -14.10 8.22 -26.96
C LEU A 96 -14.27 8.76 -25.54
N LEU A 97 -14.70 10.01 -25.39
CA LEU A 97 -14.97 10.61 -24.09
C LEU A 97 -16.14 9.90 -23.39
N VAL A 98 -17.24 9.65 -24.10
CA VAL A 98 -18.38 8.88 -23.57
C VAL A 98 -17.95 7.45 -23.23
N TYR A 99 -17.20 6.79 -24.12
CA TYR A 99 -16.68 5.45 -23.89
C TYR A 99 -15.78 5.38 -22.65
N SER A 100 -14.86 6.33 -22.49
CA SER A 100 -13.94 6.40 -21.35
C SER A 100 -14.69 6.61 -20.03
N ILE A 101 -15.62 7.56 -19.96
CA ILE A 101 -16.43 7.80 -18.76
C ILE A 101 -17.27 6.56 -18.41
N GLY A 102 -17.91 5.95 -19.41
CA GLY A 102 -18.70 4.73 -19.21
C GLY A 102 -17.84 3.57 -18.71
N GLY A 103 -16.68 3.34 -19.33
CA GLY A 103 -15.73 2.31 -18.92
C GLY A 103 -15.20 2.54 -17.50
N THR A 104 -14.85 3.77 -17.15
CA THR A 104 -14.41 4.12 -15.78
C THR A 104 -15.53 3.92 -14.77
N ALA A 105 -16.77 4.31 -15.08
CA ALA A 105 -17.90 4.11 -14.18
C ALA A 105 -18.17 2.62 -13.92
N ILE A 106 -18.17 1.79 -14.96
CA ILE A 106 -18.31 0.33 -14.84
C ILE A 106 -17.15 -0.26 -14.03
N SER A 107 -15.92 0.17 -14.31
CA SER A 107 -14.73 -0.30 -13.60
C SER A 107 -14.77 0.05 -12.12
N VAL A 108 -15.20 1.26 -11.76
CA VAL A 108 -15.40 1.68 -10.35
C VAL A 108 -16.53 0.88 -9.70
N PHE A 109 -17.64 0.66 -10.40
CA PHE A 109 -18.76 -0.11 -9.88
C PHE A 109 -18.37 -1.56 -9.55
N LEU A 110 -17.67 -2.24 -10.46
CA LEU A 110 -17.16 -3.60 -10.25
C LEU A 110 -16.03 -3.62 -9.19
N GLY A 111 -15.15 -2.61 -9.20
CA GLY A 111 -14.01 -2.51 -8.29
C GLY A 111 -14.41 -2.37 -6.82
N ARG A 112 -15.54 -1.72 -6.50
CA ARG A 112 -16.02 -1.58 -5.11
C ARG A 112 -16.26 -2.92 -4.42
N GLY A 113 -16.73 -3.92 -5.15
CA GLY A 113 -16.91 -5.28 -4.63
C GLY A 113 -15.58 -5.94 -4.29
N LEU A 114 -14.60 -5.81 -5.19
CA LEU A 114 -13.26 -6.38 -5.02
C LEU A 114 -12.50 -5.79 -3.84
N VAL A 115 -12.64 -4.48 -3.57
CA VAL A 115 -11.99 -3.85 -2.41
C VAL A 115 -12.51 -4.45 -1.09
N THR A 116 -13.82 -4.65 -0.99
CA THR A 116 -14.43 -5.25 0.21
C THR A 116 -13.95 -6.69 0.41
N LEU A 117 -13.88 -7.48 -0.67
CA LEU A 117 -13.40 -8.85 -0.63
C LEU A 117 -11.93 -8.94 -0.22
N ASN A 118 -11.07 -8.10 -0.81
CA ASN A 118 -9.65 -8.03 -0.43
C ASN A 118 -9.48 -7.65 1.04
N PHE A 119 -10.24 -6.66 1.53
CA PHE A 119 -10.19 -6.27 2.94
C PHE A 119 -10.63 -7.40 3.87
N LEU A 120 -11.69 -8.13 3.52
CA LEU A 120 -12.13 -9.30 4.28
C LEU A 120 -11.06 -10.40 4.29
N GLN A 121 -10.39 -10.62 3.16
CA GLN A 121 -9.31 -11.59 3.04
C GLN A 121 -8.11 -11.21 3.91
N GLU A 122 -7.63 -9.96 3.82
CA GLU A 122 -6.54 -9.46 4.67
C GLU A 122 -6.87 -9.59 6.16
N LYS A 123 -8.11 -9.26 6.54
CA LYS A 123 -8.58 -9.43 7.93
C LYS A 123 -8.55 -10.88 8.39
N LYS A 124 -9.03 -11.82 7.56
CA LYS A 124 -9.02 -13.25 7.89
C LYS A 124 -7.60 -13.81 7.98
N GLU A 125 -6.70 -13.39 7.10
CA GLU A 125 -5.29 -13.77 7.17
C GLU A 125 -4.61 -13.20 8.42
N ALA A 126 -4.92 -11.96 8.79
CA ALA A 126 -4.46 -11.37 10.04
C ALA A 126 -4.98 -12.12 11.28
N ASP A 127 -6.25 -12.51 11.32
CA ASP A 127 -6.85 -13.30 12.40
C ASP A 127 -6.17 -14.68 12.57
N PHE A 128 -5.76 -15.30 11.46
CA PHE A 128 -4.99 -16.55 11.47
C PHE A 128 -3.57 -16.33 12.01
N ARG A 129 -2.84 -15.32 11.50
CA ARG A 129 -1.50 -14.96 12.00
C ARG A 129 -1.51 -14.63 13.49
N TYR A 130 -2.50 -13.88 13.96
CA TYR A 130 -2.69 -13.57 15.38
C TYR A 130 -2.93 -14.84 16.22
N GLY A 131 -3.71 -15.79 15.70
CA GLY A 131 -3.90 -17.09 16.33
C GLY A 131 -2.58 -17.83 16.58
N LEU A 132 -1.68 -17.85 15.59
CA LEU A 132 -0.36 -18.47 15.71
C LEU A 132 0.52 -17.78 16.76
N VAL A 133 0.50 -16.45 16.81
CA VAL A 133 1.24 -15.68 17.83
C VAL A 133 0.72 -16.01 19.23
N ARG A 134 -0.60 -16.09 19.42
CA ARG A 134 -1.21 -16.46 20.70
C ARG A 134 -0.81 -17.85 21.16
N VAL A 135 -0.78 -18.84 20.26
CA VAL A 135 -0.33 -20.19 20.60
C VAL A 135 1.13 -20.19 21.05
N ARG A 136 2.00 -19.43 20.37
CA ARG A 136 3.40 -19.26 20.78
C ARG A 136 3.52 -18.60 22.17
N GLU A 137 2.74 -17.56 22.43
CA GLU A 137 2.76 -16.85 23.72
C GLU A 137 2.22 -17.70 24.88
N ASN A 138 1.30 -18.62 24.60
CA ASN A 138 0.68 -19.49 25.62
C ASN A 138 1.19 -20.93 25.56
N ALA A 139 2.31 -21.18 24.88
CA ALA A 139 2.85 -22.52 24.62
C ALA A 139 3.09 -23.32 25.90
N GLU A 140 3.59 -22.67 26.96
CA GLU A 140 3.80 -23.30 28.27
C GLU A 140 2.49 -23.75 28.91
N SER A 141 1.45 -22.91 28.86
CA SER A 141 0.13 -23.26 29.40
C SER A 141 -0.53 -24.37 28.59
N ILE A 142 -0.44 -24.33 27.26
CA ILE A 142 -1.02 -25.34 26.37
C ILE A 142 -0.35 -26.70 26.61
N ALA A 143 0.98 -26.72 26.73
CA ALA A 143 1.74 -27.94 27.03
C ALA A 143 1.43 -28.49 28.43
N PHE A 144 1.23 -27.61 29.42
CA PHE A 144 0.94 -28.03 30.81
C PHE A 144 -0.48 -28.59 30.98
N TYR A 145 -1.46 -28.07 30.23
CA TYR A 145 -2.86 -28.51 30.30
C TYR A 145 -3.27 -29.51 29.19
N GLY A 146 -2.36 -29.88 28.28
CA GLY A 146 -2.64 -30.81 27.18
C GLY A 146 -3.63 -30.29 26.15
N GLY A 147 -3.72 -28.97 25.95
CA GLY A 147 -4.71 -28.30 25.11
C GLY A 147 -4.39 -28.29 23.60
N GLU A 148 -3.38 -29.04 23.17
CA GLU A 148 -2.79 -28.97 21.83
C GLU A 148 -3.80 -29.28 20.70
N GLU A 149 -4.63 -30.32 20.87
CA GLU A 149 -5.65 -30.66 19.86
C GLU A 149 -6.74 -29.60 19.75
N SER A 150 -7.12 -28.95 20.86
CA SER A 150 -8.16 -27.93 20.86
C SER A 150 -7.69 -26.65 20.15
N GLU A 151 -6.45 -26.21 20.42
CA GLU A 151 -5.83 -25.08 19.72
C GLU A 151 -5.58 -25.39 18.23
N MET A 152 -5.20 -26.63 17.90
CA MET A 152 -5.06 -27.08 16.50
C MET A 152 -6.39 -26.99 15.75
N GLN A 153 -7.50 -27.47 16.33
CA GLN A 153 -8.82 -27.36 15.69
C GLN A 153 -9.25 -25.91 15.49
N LEU A 154 -8.98 -25.03 16.46
CA LEU A 154 -9.28 -23.60 16.36
C LEU A 154 -8.47 -22.92 15.24
N LEU A 155 -7.18 -23.23 15.11
CA LEU A 155 -6.32 -22.72 14.05
C LEU A 155 -6.76 -23.22 12.67
N LEU A 156 -7.10 -24.51 12.54
CA LEU A 156 -7.62 -25.07 11.29
C LEU A 156 -8.95 -24.44 10.88
N GLN A 157 -9.83 -24.12 11.83
CA GLN A 157 -11.07 -23.42 11.55
C GLN A 157 -10.84 -21.99 11.05
N ARG A 158 -9.87 -21.27 11.64
CA ARG A 158 -9.47 -19.92 11.15
C ARG A 158 -8.82 -19.98 9.78
N PHE A 159 -7.96 -20.96 9.54
CA PHE A 159 -7.36 -21.21 8.23
C PHE A 159 -8.42 -21.50 7.16
N LYS A 160 -9.36 -22.39 7.45
CA LYS A 160 -10.48 -22.70 6.56
C LYS A 160 -11.33 -21.46 6.26
N SER A 161 -11.61 -20.64 7.28
CA SER A 161 -12.35 -19.38 7.11
C SER A 161 -11.60 -18.33 6.27
N ALA A 162 -10.27 -18.34 6.28
CA ALA A 162 -9.46 -17.48 5.41
C ALA A 162 -9.43 -18.03 3.97
N PHE A 163 -9.39 -19.35 3.81
CA PHE A 163 -9.33 -20.01 2.51
C PHE A 163 -10.67 -20.02 1.77
N GLU A 164 -11.81 -20.17 2.46
CA GLU A 164 -13.14 -20.13 1.83
C GLU A 164 -13.51 -18.76 1.26
N ASN A 165 -12.84 -17.66 1.68
CA ASN A 165 -13.05 -16.34 1.08
C ASN A 165 -12.31 -16.15 -0.26
N LEU A 166 -11.41 -17.09 -0.62
CA LEU A 166 -10.65 -17.08 -1.88
C LEU A 166 -11.35 -17.85 -3.02
N THR A 167 -12.40 -18.63 -2.72
CA THR A 167 -13.17 -19.46 -3.68
C THR A 167 -14.60 -18.96 -3.82
#